data_AF-A0A4U5X049-F1
#
_entry.id   AF-A0A4U5X049-F1
#
_cell.length_a   1.000
_cell.length_b   1.000
_cell.length_c   1.000
_cell.angle_alpha   90.00
_cell.angle_beta   90.00
_cell.angle_gamma   90.00
#
_symmetry.space_group_name_H-M   'P 1'
#
loop_
_entity.id
_entity.type
_entity.pdbx_description
1 polymer ?
#
loop_
_entity_poly.entity_id
_entity_poly.type
_entity_poly.pdbx_seq_one_letter_code
_entity_poly.pdbx_strand_id
1 'polypeptide(L)'
;MNAAYGAVLVCLALALWDLLRIVRRNPPRWRDRLSLGVWAGAGTLAAERWTPGWMTVLAWTVAALCVLGAAAATVLQTTVPSIPSVEEHQLRQRVLALCGPDSPESTTVGVSSTGFVAVRTRGPRLPVMAARLERGCPFCFVEEILTAVGEDAERAVERYRDEHSRGVNTMAVLTRATTGARRRRTEILPMTGNRKPFPHAGCRTHALL
;
A
#
# COMPACT_ATOMS: atom_id res chain seq x y z
N MET A 1 -11.43 -38.70 22.99
CA MET A 1 -11.42 -37.22 23.05
C MET A 1 -12.86 -36.74 23.01
N ASN A 2 -13.31 -35.97 24.00
CA ASN A 2 -14.72 -35.64 24.18
C ASN A 2 -15.13 -34.59 23.12
N ALA A 3 -16.21 -34.82 22.37
CA ALA A 3 -16.56 -34.07 21.16
C ALA A 3 -16.71 -32.55 21.41
N ALA A 4 -17.11 -32.18 22.63
CA ALA A 4 -17.19 -30.78 23.08
C ALA A 4 -15.82 -30.07 23.05
N TYR A 5 -14.73 -30.74 23.41
CA TYR A 5 -13.38 -30.16 23.38
C TYR A 5 -12.95 -29.88 21.94
N GLY A 6 -13.22 -30.83 21.04
CA GLY A 6 -12.93 -30.66 19.62
C GLY A 6 -13.67 -29.47 19.04
N ALA A 7 -14.96 -29.32 19.35
CA ALA A 7 -15.78 -28.20 18.87
C ALA A 7 -15.25 -26.84 19.36
N VAL A 8 -14.90 -26.71 20.65
CA VAL A 8 -14.32 -25.48 21.21
C VAL A 8 -13.00 -25.14 20.51
N LEU A 9 -12.09 -26.10 20.38
CA LEU A 9 -10.79 -25.88 19.75
C LEU A 9 -10.92 -25.47 18.28
N VAL A 10 -11.84 -26.08 17.54
CA VAL A 10 -12.13 -25.71 16.14
C VAL A 10 -12.65 -24.27 16.06
N CYS A 11 -13.59 -23.88 16.92
CA CYS A 11 -14.10 -22.50 16.95
C CYS A 11 -12.98 -21.49 17.25
N LEU A 12 -12.14 -21.76 18.25
CA LEU A 12 -11.01 -20.89 18.59
C LEU A 12 -9.99 -20.79 17.46
N ALA A 13 -9.69 -21.90 16.79
CA ALA A 13 -8.79 -21.92 15.63
C ALA A 13 -9.34 -21.10 14.46
N LEU A 14 -10.65 -21.19 14.19
CA LEU A 14 -11.32 -20.39 13.16
C LEU A 14 -11.33 -18.90 13.51
N ALA A 15 -11.56 -18.55 14.77
CA ALA A 15 -11.46 -17.16 15.24
C ALA A 15 -10.05 -16.59 15.05
N LEU A 16 -9.01 -17.34 15.41
CA LEU A 16 -7.61 -16.93 15.20
C LEU A 16 -7.26 -16.82 13.71
N TRP A 17 -7.78 -17.72 12.88
CA TRP A 17 -7.61 -17.65 11.43
C TRP A 17 -8.26 -16.38 10.85
N ASP A 18 -9.45 -16.02 11.31
CA ASP A 18 -10.13 -14.80 10.89
C ASP A 18 -9.40 -13.54 11.33
N LEU A 19 -8.86 -13.53 12.55
CA LEU A 19 -7.99 -12.46 13.02
C LEU A 19 -6.77 -12.31 12.10
N LEU A 20 -6.11 -13.42 11.75
CA LEU A 20 -4.97 -13.40 10.84
C LEU A 20 -5.36 -12.85 9.46
N ARG A 21 -6.55 -13.20 8.95
CA ARG A 21 -7.08 -12.62 7.70
C ARG A 21 -7.34 -11.12 7.81
N ILE A 22 -7.88 -10.65 8.92
CA ILE A 22 -8.11 -9.22 9.19
C ILE A 22 -6.78 -8.46 9.23
N VAL A 23 -5.76 -9.02 9.89
CA VAL A 23 -4.43 -8.40 9.99
C VAL A 23 -3.71 -8.38 8.64
N ARG A 24 -3.84 -9.45 7.84
CA ARG A 24 -3.16 -9.56 6.54
C ARG A 24 -3.85 -8.79 5.41
N ARG A 25 -5.14 -8.47 5.51
CA ARG A 25 -5.90 -7.78 4.46
C ARG A 25 -6.11 -6.32 4.81
N ASN A 26 -5.80 -5.44 3.85
CA ASN A 26 -6.11 -4.02 3.96
C ASN A 26 -6.89 -3.55 2.71
N PRO A 27 -8.20 -3.23 2.80
CA PRO A 27 -9.05 -3.29 4.00
C PRO A 27 -9.58 -4.71 4.32
N PRO A 28 -9.91 -5.01 5.58
CA PRO A 28 -10.50 -6.27 5.98
C PRO A 28 -11.96 -6.36 5.51
N ARG A 29 -12.39 -7.55 5.08
CA ARG A 29 -13.79 -7.74 4.66
C ARG A 29 -14.70 -7.73 5.88
N TRP A 30 -15.86 -7.10 5.77
CA TRP A 30 -16.88 -7.14 6.85
C TRP A 30 -17.25 -8.57 7.27
N ARG A 31 -17.24 -9.51 6.31
CA ARG A 31 -17.45 -10.95 6.56
C ARG A 31 -16.41 -11.55 7.49
N ASP A 32 -15.14 -11.14 7.40
CA ASP A 32 -14.07 -11.65 8.26
C ASP A 32 -14.30 -11.18 9.71
N ARG A 33 -14.81 -9.96 9.92
CA ARG A 33 -15.15 -9.42 11.25
C ARG A 33 -16.34 -10.13 11.90
N LEU A 34 -17.41 -10.38 11.13
CA LEU A 34 -18.56 -11.13 11.64
C LEU A 34 -18.20 -12.57 11.96
N SER A 35 -17.46 -13.23 11.07
CA SER A 35 -17.00 -14.61 11.26
C SER A 35 -16.15 -14.73 12.53
N LEU A 36 -15.22 -13.79 12.76
CA LEU A 36 -14.45 -13.70 14.01
C LEU A 36 -15.36 -13.65 15.25
N GLY A 37 -16.35 -12.77 15.25
CA GLY A 37 -17.31 -12.64 16.36
C GLY A 37 -18.12 -13.91 16.59
N VAL A 38 -18.59 -14.55 15.52
CA VAL A 38 -19.35 -15.81 15.58
C VAL A 38 -18.50 -16.93 16.17
N TRP A 39 -17.28 -17.13 15.68
CA TRP A 39 -16.44 -18.24 16.15
C TRP A 39 -15.91 -18.01 17.57
N ALA A 40 -15.53 -16.79 17.92
CA ALA A 40 -15.12 -16.45 19.27
C ALA A 40 -16.28 -16.66 20.25
N GLY A 41 -17.48 -16.17 19.93
CA GLY A 41 -18.67 -16.32 20.77
C GLY A 41 -19.16 -17.76 20.88
N ALA A 42 -19.16 -18.52 19.78
CA ALA A 42 -19.53 -19.94 19.80
C ALA A 42 -18.54 -20.76 20.63
N GLY A 43 -17.24 -20.47 20.51
CA GLY A 43 -16.18 -21.13 21.29
C GLY A 43 -16.30 -20.87 22.79
N THR A 44 -16.56 -19.63 23.20
CA THR A 44 -16.74 -19.29 24.63
C THR A 44 -18.00 -19.90 25.22
N LEU A 45 -19.14 -19.78 24.54
CA LEU A 45 -20.41 -20.36 24.99
C LEU A 45 -20.35 -21.89 25.08
N ALA A 46 -19.69 -22.54 24.13
CA ALA A 46 -19.50 -23.99 24.16
C ALA A 46 -18.56 -24.41 25.30
N ALA A 47 -17.50 -23.63 25.57
CA ALA A 47 -16.58 -23.92 26.66
C ALA A 47 -17.27 -23.82 28.02
N GLU A 48 -18.04 -22.75 28.27
CA GLU A 48 -18.78 -22.55 29.51
C GLU A 48 -19.76 -23.68 29.83
N ARG A 49 -20.44 -24.19 28.81
CA ARG A 49 -21.55 -25.14 28.99
C ARG A 49 -21.11 -26.60 29.03
N TRP A 50 -20.04 -26.97 28.35
CA TRP A 50 -19.72 -28.37 28.06
C TRP A 50 -18.29 -28.80 28.42
N THR A 51 -17.47 -27.91 28.96
CA THR A 51 -16.06 -28.20 29.26
C THR A 51 -15.65 -27.79 30.68
N PRO A 52 -14.51 -28.28 31.19
CA PRO A 52 -14.02 -27.92 32.52
C PRO A 52 -13.61 -26.44 32.58
N GLY A 53 -13.62 -25.86 33.79
CA GLY A 53 -13.39 -24.42 33.98
C GLY A 53 -12.10 -23.87 33.37
N TRP A 54 -11.02 -24.65 33.27
CA TRP A 54 -9.77 -24.20 32.63
C TRP A 54 -9.95 -23.89 31.13
N MET A 55 -10.84 -24.62 30.45
CA MET A 55 -11.10 -24.46 29.02
C MET A 55 -11.94 -23.21 28.76
N THR A 56 -12.84 -22.86 29.69
CA THR A 56 -13.56 -21.59 29.71
C THR A 56 -12.60 -20.41 29.83
N VAL A 57 -11.63 -20.47 30.76
CA VAL A 57 -10.60 -19.44 30.90
C VAL A 57 -9.79 -19.28 29.61
N LEU A 58 -9.41 -20.39 28.98
CA LEU A 58 -8.70 -20.37 27.70
C LEU A 58 -9.55 -19.70 26.60
N ALA A 59 -10.81 -20.10 26.45
CA ALA A 59 -11.70 -19.55 25.43
C ALA A 59 -11.91 -18.05 25.59
N TRP A 60 -12.15 -17.58 26.82
CA TRP A 60 -12.26 -16.15 27.12
C TRP A 60 -10.97 -15.39 26.83
N THR A 61 -9.82 -15.97 27.16
CA THR A 61 -8.51 -15.38 26.87
C THR A 61 -8.30 -15.20 25.36
N VAL A 62 -8.58 -16.24 24.57
CA VAL A 62 -8.46 -16.19 23.11
C VAL A 62 -9.45 -15.20 22.50
N ALA A 63 -10.69 -15.16 22.99
CA ALA A 63 -11.70 -14.20 22.54
C ALA A 63 -11.27 -12.75 22.82
N ALA A 64 -10.75 -12.47 24.03
CA ALA A 64 -10.22 -11.16 24.38
C ALA A 64 -9.04 -10.76 23.48
N LEU A 65 -8.10 -11.66 23.21
CA LEU A 65 -6.99 -11.42 22.28
C LEU A 65 -7.49 -11.15 20.85
N CYS A 66 -8.53 -11.84 20.39
CA CYS A 66 -9.13 -11.61 19.08
C CYS A 66 -9.78 -10.23 18.99
N VAL A 67 -10.51 -9.80 20.01
CA VAL A 67 -11.12 -8.47 20.07
C VAL A 67 -10.06 -7.39 20.10
N LEU A 68 -9.05 -7.51 20.97
CA LEU A 68 -7.94 -6.58 21.06
C LEU A 68 -7.14 -6.50 19.75
N GLY A 69 -6.85 -7.66 19.13
CA GLY A 69 -6.15 -7.72 17.85
C GLY A 69 -6.93 -7.08 16.71
N ALA A 70 -8.25 -7.31 16.63
CA ALA A 70 -9.11 -6.68 15.63
C ALA A 70 -9.24 -5.17 15.85
N ALA A 71 -9.32 -4.72 17.12
CA ALA A 71 -9.31 -3.30 17.46
C ALA A 71 -7.98 -2.65 17.09
N ALA A 72 -6.84 -3.25 17.45
CA ALA A 72 -5.51 -2.78 17.08
C ALA A 72 -5.32 -2.71 15.56
N ALA A 73 -5.78 -3.71 14.82
CA ALA A 73 -5.75 -3.69 13.35
C ALA A 73 -6.58 -2.53 12.77
N THR A 74 -7.74 -2.24 13.38
CA THR A 74 -8.59 -1.11 12.98
C THR A 74 -7.93 0.22 13.31
N VAL A 75 -7.36 0.37 14.51
CA VAL A 75 -6.62 1.57 14.93
C VAL A 75 -5.43 1.82 14.01
N LEU A 76 -4.64 0.78 13.70
CA LEU A 76 -3.53 0.87 12.74
C LEU A 76 -4.02 1.30 11.35
N GLN A 77 -5.17 0.82 10.89
CA GLN A 77 -5.75 1.26 9.61
C GLN A 77 -6.23 2.72 9.63
N THR A 78 -6.69 3.22 10.77
CA THR A 78 -7.11 4.63 10.92
C THR A 78 -5.94 5.59 11.18
N THR A 79 -4.85 5.10 11.76
CA THR A 79 -3.67 5.92 12.11
C THR A 79 -2.62 5.92 11.02
N VAL A 80 -2.53 4.85 10.21
CA VAL A 80 -1.75 4.88 8.96
C VAL A 80 -2.54 5.73 7.97
N PRO A 81 -1.99 6.86 7.47
CA PRO A 81 -2.70 7.72 6.54
C PRO A 81 -3.16 6.91 5.34
N SER A 82 -4.47 6.83 5.13
CA SER A 82 -5.03 6.23 3.93
C SER A 82 -4.51 7.02 2.73
N ILE A 83 -3.78 6.36 1.83
CA ILE A 83 -3.29 6.98 0.61
C ILE A 83 -4.52 7.43 -0.19
N PRO A 84 -4.73 8.75 -0.39
CA PRO A 84 -5.92 9.24 -1.05
C PRO A 84 -5.98 8.74 -2.49
N SER A 85 -7.18 8.42 -2.94
CA SER A 85 -7.46 8.25 -4.36
C SER A 85 -7.61 9.65 -4.97
N VAL A 86 -6.93 9.91 -6.08
CA VAL A 86 -6.91 11.21 -6.73
C VAL A 86 -7.04 10.99 -8.24
N GLU A 87 -7.78 11.87 -8.90
CA GLU A 87 -7.82 11.91 -10.36
C GLU A 87 -6.44 12.22 -10.95
N GLU A 88 -6.11 11.53 -12.03
CA GLU A 88 -4.79 11.61 -12.68
C GLU A 88 -4.39 13.05 -13.03
N HIS A 89 -5.31 13.82 -13.61
CA HIS A 89 -5.05 15.20 -14.03
C HIS A 89 -4.77 16.13 -12.83
N GLN A 90 -5.43 15.92 -11.69
CA GLN A 90 -5.20 16.71 -10.48
C GLN A 90 -3.83 16.40 -9.88
N LEU A 91 -3.45 15.11 -9.82
CA LEU A 91 -2.13 14.73 -9.35
C LEU A 91 -1.05 15.28 -10.29
N ARG A 92 -1.27 15.20 -11.61
CA ARG A 92 -0.36 15.74 -12.63
C ARG A 92 -0.13 17.24 -12.42
N GLN A 93 -1.19 18.03 -12.27
CA GLN A 93 -1.08 19.46 -12.00
C GLN A 93 -0.26 19.77 -10.74
N ARG A 94 -0.50 19.02 -9.66
CA ARG A 94 0.27 19.17 -8.41
C ARG A 94 1.76 18.85 -8.61
N VAL A 95 2.08 17.76 -9.31
CA VAL A 95 3.48 17.38 -9.57
C VAL A 95 4.18 18.38 -10.50
N LEU A 96 3.49 18.87 -11.53
CA LEU A 96 4.03 19.88 -12.44
C LEU A 96 4.26 21.21 -11.72
N ALA A 97 3.37 21.61 -10.81
CA ALA A 97 3.57 22.78 -9.96
C ALA A 97 4.83 22.64 -9.08
N LEU A 98 5.08 21.44 -8.54
CA LEU A 98 6.31 21.12 -7.82
C LEU A 98 7.57 21.11 -8.69
N CYS A 99 7.44 21.23 -10.01
CA CYS A 99 8.56 21.28 -10.94
C CYS A 99 8.78 22.67 -11.57
N GLY A 100 7.96 23.68 -11.24
CA GLY A 100 8.00 25.04 -11.81
C GLY A 100 9.22 25.89 -11.42
N PRO A 101 9.25 27.21 -11.69
CA PRO A 101 10.44 28.06 -11.46
C PRO A 101 10.78 28.34 -9.98
N ASP A 102 9.83 28.21 -9.04
CA ASP A 102 10.02 28.40 -7.58
C ASP A 102 10.04 27.09 -6.78
N SER A 103 10.09 25.98 -7.51
CA SER A 103 10.12 24.61 -6.99
C SER A 103 11.37 24.20 -6.19
N PRO A 104 11.29 23.09 -5.43
CA PRO A 104 12.43 22.45 -4.78
C PRO A 104 13.56 22.03 -5.73
N GLU A 105 14.76 21.88 -5.18
CA GLU A 105 16.00 21.50 -5.89
C GLU A 105 15.83 20.19 -6.66
N SER A 106 15.22 19.20 -6.02
CA SER A 106 14.90 17.92 -6.65
C SER A 106 13.50 17.44 -6.28
N THR A 107 12.86 16.80 -7.25
CA THR A 107 11.56 16.17 -7.12
C THR A 107 11.69 14.72 -7.60
N THR A 108 11.51 13.77 -6.69
CA THR A 108 11.51 12.34 -6.97
C THR A 108 10.08 11.88 -7.16
N VAL A 109 9.81 11.20 -8.27
CA VAL A 109 8.52 10.57 -8.57
C VAL A 109 8.75 9.09 -8.83
N GLY A 110 7.95 8.22 -8.22
CA GLY A 110 8.06 6.77 -8.44
C GLY A 110 6.75 6.04 -8.17
N VAL A 111 6.68 4.79 -8.62
CA VAL A 111 5.52 3.92 -8.38
C VAL A 111 5.92 2.87 -7.34
N SER A 112 5.16 2.81 -6.25
CA SER A 112 5.38 1.81 -5.21
C SER A 112 5.02 0.40 -5.70
N SER A 113 5.47 -0.62 -4.96
CA SER A 113 5.08 -2.02 -5.17
C SER A 113 3.61 -2.32 -4.91
N THR A 114 2.80 -1.33 -4.48
CA THR A 114 1.34 -1.47 -4.36
C THR A 114 0.59 -0.59 -5.37
N GLY A 115 1.31 0.04 -6.31
CA GLY A 115 0.73 0.76 -7.44
C GLY A 115 0.32 2.21 -7.14
N PHE A 116 0.61 2.75 -5.95
CA PHE A 116 0.45 4.18 -5.70
C PHE A 116 1.67 4.96 -6.19
N VAL A 117 1.43 6.18 -6.65
CA VAL A 117 2.45 7.14 -7.05
C VAL A 117 2.95 7.86 -5.80
N ALA A 118 4.25 7.85 -5.58
CA ALA A 118 4.93 8.56 -4.52
C ALA A 118 5.75 9.72 -5.09
N VAL A 119 5.61 10.89 -4.47
CA VAL A 119 6.33 12.10 -4.83
C VAL A 119 7.03 12.63 -3.59
N ARG A 120 8.33 12.84 -3.68
CA ARG A 120 9.15 13.39 -2.61
C ARG A 120 9.99 14.53 -3.16
N THR A 121 10.07 15.62 -2.42
CA THR A 121 10.85 16.80 -2.81
C THR A 121 12.04 16.99 -1.86
N ARG A 122 13.10 17.70 -2.29
CA ARG A 122 14.25 18.12 -1.47
C ARG A 122 14.36 19.66 -1.45
N GLY A 123 14.37 20.26 -0.25
CA GLY A 123 14.28 21.73 -0.03
C GLY A 123 13.57 22.10 1.29
N PRO A 124 13.33 23.40 1.58
CA PRO A 124 12.57 23.84 2.76
C PRO A 124 11.05 23.68 2.55
N ARG A 125 10.36 23.05 3.52
CA ARG A 125 8.92 22.67 3.49
C ARG A 125 8.57 21.66 2.40
N LEU A 126 8.77 20.37 2.70
CA LEU A 126 8.71 19.29 1.72
C LEU A 126 7.39 18.53 1.77
N PRO A 127 6.51 18.69 0.76
CA PRO A 127 5.40 17.77 0.61
C PRO A 127 5.94 16.39 0.24
N VAL A 128 5.72 15.41 1.13
CA VAL A 128 5.68 14.00 0.76
C VAL A 128 4.24 13.71 0.35
N MET A 129 4.04 13.36 -0.92
CA MET A 129 2.73 13.01 -1.44
C MET A 129 2.75 11.54 -1.82
N ALA A 130 1.73 10.81 -1.40
CA ALA A 130 1.40 9.50 -1.93
C ALA A 130 -0.05 9.56 -2.40
N ALA A 131 -0.33 9.07 -3.59
CA ALA A 131 -1.68 9.04 -4.13
C ALA A 131 -1.90 7.79 -4.97
N ARG A 132 -3.11 7.23 -4.87
CA ARG A 132 -3.58 6.20 -5.79
C ARG A 132 -4.33 6.90 -6.92
N LEU A 133 -4.06 6.50 -8.16
CA LEU A 133 -4.83 6.99 -9.28
C LEU A 133 -6.21 6.33 -9.29
N GLU A 134 -7.28 7.12 -9.43
CA GLU A 134 -8.64 6.61 -9.61
C GLU A 134 -8.77 5.81 -10.92
N ARG A 135 -8.11 6.30 -11.97
CA ARG A 135 -8.08 5.75 -13.32
C ARG A 135 -6.70 6.00 -13.92
N GLY A 136 -6.34 5.24 -14.95
CA GLY A 136 -5.06 5.35 -15.63
C GLY A 136 -3.97 4.46 -15.05
N CYS A 137 -2.84 4.39 -15.76
CA CYS A 137 -1.69 3.59 -15.35
C CYS A 137 -0.69 4.48 -14.59
N PRO A 138 -0.26 4.10 -13.37
CA PRO A 138 0.70 4.89 -12.61
C PRO A 138 2.07 4.96 -13.30
N PHE A 139 2.44 4.00 -14.13
CA PHE A 139 3.67 4.03 -14.92
C PHE A 139 3.56 5.01 -16.10
N CYS A 140 2.45 4.99 -16.85
CA CYS A 140 2.17 6.01 -17.87
C CYS A 140 2.18 7.40 -17.27
N PHE A 141 1.61 7.57 -16.07
CA PHE A 141 1.67 8.86 -15.35
C PHE A 141 3.11 9.33 -15.13
N VAL A 142 4.03 8.47 -14.68
CA VAL A 142 5.45 8.83 -14.52
C VAL A 142 6.06 9.21 -15.87
N GLU A 143 5.78 8.45 -16.93
CA GLU A 143 6.26 8.76 -18.29
C GLU A 143 5.74 10.13 -18.79
N GLU A 144 4.49 10.48 -18.50
CA GLU A 144 3.94 11.79 -18.82
C GLU A 144 4.64 12.92 -18.06
N ILE A 145 4.95 12.72 -16.78
CA ILE A 145 5.73 13.68 -16.00
C ILE A 145 7.14 13.83 -16.58
N LEU A 146 7.82 12.71 -16.87
CA LEU A 146 9.13 12.71 -17.53
C LEU A 146 9.09 13.49 -18.85
N THR A 147 8.08 13.24 -19.68
CA THR A 147 7.85 13.92 -20.97
C THR A 147 7.60 15.42 -20.80
N ALA A 148 6.84 15.80 -19.77
CA ALA A 148 6.45 17.18 -19.56
C ALA A 148 7.56 18.07 -19.02
N VAL A 149 8.47 17.54 -18.18
CA VAL A 149 9.49 18.37 -17.50
C VAL A 149 10.93 17.96 -17.75
N GLY A 150 11.22 16.80 -18.35
CA GLY A 150 12.58 16.33 -18.58
C GLY A 150 13.30 17.06 -19.72
N GLU A 151 14.58 17.38 -19.52
CA GLU A 151 15.47 17.88 -20.59
C GLU A 151 15.61 16.85 -21.73
N ASP A 152 15.98 15.61 -21.38
CA ASP A 152 16.12 14.46 -22.29
C ASP A 152 14.99 13.44 -22.11
N ALA A 153 13.75 13.91 -22.32
CA ALA A 153 12.58 13.16 -21.90
C ALA A 153 12.43 11.79 -22.58
N GLU A 154 12.71 11.69 -23.88
CA GLU A 154 12.64 10.44 -24.64
C GLU A 154 13.58 9.38 -24.06
N ARG A 155 14.84 9.75 -23.83
CA ARG A 155 15.86 8.85 -23.25
C ARG A 155 15.52 8.45 -21.81
N ALA A 156 14.96 9.37 -21.03
CA ALA A 156 14.53 9.08 -19.66
C ALA A 156 13.34 8.10 -19.64
N VAL A 157 12.35 8.27 -20.53
CA VAL A 157 11.21 7.36 -20.68
C VAL A 157 11.66 5.98 -21.16
N GLU A 158 12.55 5.93 -22.17
CA GLU A 158 13.10 4.66 -22.67
C GLU A 158 13.82 3.89 -21.55
N ARG A 159 14.69 4.57 -20.80
CA ARG A 159 15.38 3.95 -19.66
C ARG A 159 14.41 3.51 -18.57
N TYR A 160 13.37 4.30 -18.28
CA TYR A 160 12.35 3.93 -17.31
C TYR A 160 11.59 2.66 -17.72
N ARG A 161 11.23 2.53 -19.00
CA ARG A 161 10.57 1.35 -19.57
C ARG A 161 11.48 0.11 -19.56
N ASP A 162 12.74 0.26 -19.94
CA ASP A 162 13.72 -0.84 -19.94
C ASP A 162 13.88 -1.42 -18.53
N GLU A 163 14.09 -0.56 -17.52
CA GLU A 163 14.18 -1.00 -16.12
C GLU A 163 12.89 -1.66 -15.62
N HIS A 164 11.73 -1.09 -15.99
CA HIS A 164 10.44 -1.68 -15.66
C HIS A 164 10.26 -3.07 -16.28
N SER A 165 10.65 -3.26 -17.54
CA SER A 165 10.58 -4.55 -18.25
C SER A 165 11.47 -5.63 -17.61
N ARG A 166 12.54 -5.22 -16.92
CA ARG A 166 13.43 -6.10 -16.14
C ARG A 166 12.90 -6.37 -14.72
N GLY A 167 11.72 -5.86 -14.38
CA GLY A 167 11.13 -5.97 -13.05
C GLY A 167 11.87 -5.14 -11.99
N VAL A 168 12.67 -4.16 -12.38
CA VAL A 168 13.39 -3.28 -11.46
C VAL A 168 12.47 -2.13 -11.06
N ASN A 169 12.27 -1.96 -9.75
CA ASN A 169 11.54 -0.80 -9.26
C ASN A 169 12.43 0.44 -9.33
N THR A 170 12.00 1.46 -10.09
CA THR A 170 12.76 2.68 -10.32
C THR A 170 11.95 3.93 -9.97
N MET A 171 12.69 4.99 -9.66
CA MET A 171 12.17 6.32 -9.43
C MET A 171 12.85 7.32 -10.37
N ALA A 172 12.08 8.28 -10.85
CA ALA A 172 12.57 9.42 -11.60
C ALA A 172 12.96 10.53 -10.64
N VAL A 173 14.22 10.94 -10.64
CA VAL A 173 14.71 12.11 -9.91
C VAL A 173 14.83 13.27 -10.90
N LEU A 174 14.00 14.29 -10.68
CA LEU A 174 13.90 15.49 -11.49
C LEU A 174 14.64 16.61 -10.77
N THR A 175 15.87 16.89 -11.18
CA THR A 175 16.74 17.90 -10.58
C THR A 175 16.65 19.20 -11.36
N ARG A 176 16.48 20.32 -10.66
CA ARG A 176 16.49 21.65 -11.24
C ARG A 176 17.87 21.93 -11.87
N ALA A 177 17.90 22.33 -13.13
CA ALA A 177 19.13 22.81 -13.75
C ALA A 177 19.52 24.19 -13.16
N THR A 178 20.81 24.42 -12.97
CA THR A 178 21.37 25.60 -12.29
C THR A 178 21.09 26.92 -13.01
N THR A 179 20.67 26.91 -14.27
CA THR A 179 20.49 28.09 -15.12
C THR A 179 19.08 28.21 -15.68
N GLY A 180 18.10 28.59 -14.84
CA GLY A 180 16.79 29.13 -15.27
C GLY A 180 15.97 28.26 -16.24
N ALA A 181 16.36 27.01 -16.48
CA ALA A 181 15.75 26.18 -17.49
C ALA A 181 14.37 25.75 -17.03
N ARG A 182 13.39 25.87 -17.93
CA ARG A 182 12.02 25.38 -17.73
C ARG A 182 11.98 23.85 -17.63
N ARG A 183 13.03 23.17 -18.11
CA ARG A 183 13.20 21.73 -18.06
C ARG A 183 14.15 21.33 -16.94
N ARG A 184 14.02 20.08 -16.50
CA ARG A 184 14.76 19.49 -15.40
C ARG A 184 15.65 18.36 -15.91
N ARG A 185 16.85 18.28 -15.36
CA ARG A 185 17.70 17.11 -15.54
C ARG A 185 17.01 15.91 -14.90
N THR A 186 16.98 14.80 -15.61
CA THR A 186 16.27 13.60 -15.17
C THR A 186 17.21 12.42 -14.99
N GLU A 187 17.14 11.77 -13.84
CA GLU A 187 17.89 10.56 -13.53
C GLU A 187 16.95 9.45 -13.09
N ILE A 188 17.04 8.29 -13.74
CA ILE A 188 16.30 7.09 -13.34
C ILE A 188 17.17 6.28 -12.39
N LEU A 189 16.73 6.16 -11.15
CA LEU A 189 17.45 5.45 -10.10
C LEU A 189 16.64 4.24 -9.62
N PRO A 190 17.29 3.09 -9.35
CA PRO A 190 16.62 1.97 -8.70
C PRO A 190 16.20 2.35 -7.29
N MET A 191 14.99 1.94 -6.89
CA MET A 191 14.53 2.06 -5.52
C MET A 191 15.36 1.12 -4.63
N THR A 192 16.03 1.67 -3.63
CA THR A 192 16.69 0.90 -2.58
C THR A 192 15.64 0.31 -1.64
N GLY A 193 15.41 -1.01 -1.70
CA GLY A 193 14.46 -1.70 -0.83
C GLY A 193 13.70 -2.84 -1.48
N ASN A 194 12.48 -3.10 -0.98
CA ASN A 194 11.65 -4.28 -1.29
C ASN A 194 11.36 -4.40 -2.80
N ARG A 195 12.13 -5.27 -3.48
CA ARG A 195 12.07 -5.56 -4.92
C ARG A 195 10.90 -6.44 -5.33
N LYS A 196 9.77 -6.35 -4.60
CA LYS A 196 8.61 -7.16 -4.97
C LYS A 196 8.12 -6.68 -6.35
N PRO A 197 7.81 -7.61 -7.26
CA PRO A 197 7.35 -7.27 -8.59
C PRO A 197 6.10 -6.40 -8.48
N PHE A 198 5.96 -5.48 -9.43
CA PHE A 198 4.83 -4.57 -9.49
C PHE A 198 3.52 -5.37 -9.61
N PRO A 199 2.41 -4.90 -9.02
CA PRO A 199 1.10 -5.40 -9.40
C PRO A 199 0.93 -5.16 -10.90
N HIS A 200 0.49 -6.16 -11.65
CA HIS A 200 0.28 -6.05 -13.10
C HIS A 200 -0.47 -4.74 -13.40
N ALA A 201 0.20 -3.82 -14.10
CA ALA A 201 -0.44 -2.61 -14.53
C ALA A 201 -1.52 -3.00 -15.54
N GLY A 202 -2.75 -2.53 -15.35
CA GLY A 202 -3.88 -2.87 -16.22
C GLY A 202 -3.81 -2.27 -17.63
N CYS A 203 -2.67 -1.71 -18.07
CA CYS A 203 -2.51 -1.11 -19.39
C CYS A 203 -1.66 -2.00 -20.29
N ARG A 204 -1.90 -1.93 -21.62
CA ARG A 204 -1.18 -2.75 -22.61
C ARG A 204 0.34 -2.48 -22.63
N THR A 205 0.76 -1.26 -22.32
CA THR A 205 2.17 -0.84 -22.37
C THR A 205 2.99 -1.35 -21.19
N HIS A 206 2.39 -1.47 -20.01
CA HIS A 206 3.06 -1.87 -18.76
C HIS A 206 2.48 -3.16 -18.17
N ALA A 207 1.72 -3.91 -18.96
CA ALA A 207 1.36 -5.27 -18.63
C ALA A 207 2.65 -6.10 -18.63
N LEU A 208 3.21 -6.32 -17.45
CA LEU A 208 4.32 -7.26 -17.25
C LEU A 208 3.85 -8.64 -17.74
N LEU A 209 4.47 -9.12 -18.81
CA LEU A 209 4.35 -10.50 -19.30
C LEU A 209 4.98 -11.48 -18.31
#